data_AF-A0A1J3J8P2-F1
#
_entry.id   AF-A0A1J3J8P2-F1
#
_cell.length_a   1.000
_cell.length_b   1.000
_cell.length_c   1.000
_cell.angle_alpha   90.00
_cell.angle_beta   90.00
_cell.angle_gamma   90.00
#
_symmetry.space_group_name_H-M   'P 1'
#
loop_
_entity.id
_entity.type
_entity.pdbx_description
1 polymer ?
#
loop_
_entity_poly.entity_id
_entity_poly.type
_entity_poly.pdbx_seq_one_letter_code
_entity_poly.pdbx_strand_id
1 'polypeptide(L)'
;NQIGFRALVLSTMNQTATEAENSRKFAARNARWTEFQDLHVLVQCIPDLPSQGCLKCLQQINNQLPVDKIGGRLIVPSCSSRFELYSFYNESAVGTPQPQLDASPPLPPPPIPIPSPPPGEGRNSSVIIIAVVIPVTVFFLLLLAFFSFRAKRKRVVYETEPLAREGDDITTAGSLQFDFK
;
A
#
# COMPACT_ATOMS: atom_id res chain seq x y z
N ASN A 1 2.29 19.42 -17.19
CA ASN A 1 2.14 20.56 -16.27
C ASN A 1 1.87 20.04 -14.86
N GLN A 2 2.85 20.12 -13.93
CA GLN A 2 2.73 19.54 -12.58
C GLN A 2 1.62 20.17 -11.73
N ILE A 3 1.35 21.47 -11.91
CA ILE A 3 0.30 22.19 -11.17
C ILE A 3 -1.08 21.64 -11.54
N GLY A 4 -1.32 21.40 -12.83
CA GLY A 4 -2.57 20.82 -13.33
C GLY A 4 -2.81 19.40 -12.82
N PHE A 5 -1.75 18.58 -12.76
CA PHE A 5 -1.84 17.21 -12.24
C PHE A 5 -2.25 17.22 -10.76
N ARG A 6 -1.58 18.03 -9.94
CA ARG A 6 -1.90 18.19 -8.53
C ARG A 6 -3.36 18.61 -8.31
N ALA A 7 -3.82 19.61 -9.05
CA ALA A 7 -5.19 20.09 -8.96
C ALA A 7 -6.19 18.98 -9.34
N LEU A 8 -5.92 18.24 -10.42
CA LEU A 8 -6.75 17.12 -10.85
C LEU A 8 -6.84 16.06 -9.74
N VAL A 9 -5.70 15.58 -9.23
CA VAL A 9 -5.64 14.54 -8.18
C VAL A 9 -6.44 14.95 -6.95
N LEU A 10 -6.19 16.14 -6.40
CA LEU A 10 -6.87 16.61 -5.19
C LEU A 10 -8.38 16.81 -5.42
N SER A 11 -8.78 17.32 -6.58
CA SER A 11 -10.20 17.55 -6.88
C SER A 11 -10.96 16.23 -7.05
N THR A 12 -10.41 15.27 -7.81
CA THR A 12 -10.99 13.93 -7.98
C THR A 12 -11.04 13.19 -6.64
N MET A 13 -9.99 13.23 -5.84
CA MET A 13 -9.94 12.62 -4.50
C MET A 13 -11.03 13.13 -3.57
N ASN A 14 -11.28 14.45 -3.56
CA ASN A 14 -12.32 15.03 -2.72
C ASN A 14 -13.74 14.69 -3.21
N GLN A 15 -13.97 14.65 -4.52
CA GLN A 15 -15.23 14.17 -5.09
C GLN A 15 -15.50 12.71 -4.70
N THR A 16 -14.50 11.85 -4.86
CA THR A 16 -14.60 10.43 -4.48
C THR A 16 -14.80 10.26 -2.97
N ALA A 17 -14.24 11.15 -2.14
CA ALA A 17 -14.47 11.13 -0.69
C ALA A 17 -15.93 11.43 -0.31
N THR A 18 -16.57 12.42 -0.95
CA THR A 18 -18.01 12.70 -0.78
C THR A 18 -18.88 11.54 -1.26
N GLU A 19 -18.45 10.81 -2.28
CA GLU A 19 -19.15 9.61 -2.74
C GLU A 19 -19.01 8.45 -1.76
N ALA A 20 -17.81 8.23 -1.20
CA ALA A 20 -17.55 7.20 -0.20
C ALA A 20 -18.34 7.43 1.10
N GLU A 21 -18.53 8.70 1.48
CA GLU A 21 -19.36 9.07 2.63
C GLU A 21 -20.83 8.60 2.48
N ASN A 22 -21.39 8.78 1.28
CA ASN A 22 -22.79 8.51 0.96
C ASN A 22 -23.06 7.08 0.47
N SER A 23 -22.02 6.27 0.36
CA SER A 23 -22.09 4.89 -0.15
C SER A 23 -21.63 3.89 0.92
N ARG A 24 -21.05 2.75 0.50
CA ARG A 24 -20.59 1.67 1.38
C ARG A 24 -19.21 1.95 1.96
N LYS A 25 -18.93 3.19 2.37
CA LYS A 25 -17.62 3.62 2.90
C LYS A 25 -16.47 3.40 1.92
N PHE A 26 -16.77 3.42 0.64
CA PHE A 26 -15.84 3.08 -0.43
C PHE A 26 -16.32 3.72 -1.73
N ALA A 27 -15.40 4.31 -2.48
CA ALA A 27 -15.68 4.80 -3.83
C ALA A 27 -14.40 4.80 -4.68
N ALA A 28 -14.56 4.70 -6.00
CA ALA A 28 -13.48 4.88 -6.95
C ALA A 28 -13.96 5.72 -8.14
N ARG A 29 -13.01 6.39 -8.81
CA ARG A 29 -13.29 7.30 -9.92
C ARG A 29 -12.10 7.38 -10.86
N ASN A 30 -12.39 7.44 -12.14
CA ASN A 30 -11.41 7.75 -13.18
C ASN A 30 -11.56 9.21 -13.60
N ALA A 31 -10.45 9.87 -13.92
CA ALA A 31 -10.44 11.20 -14.52
C ALA A 31 -9.37 11.29 -15.62
N ARG A 32 -9.70 11.87 -16.77
CA ARG A 32 -8.75 12.00 -17.88
C ARG A 32 -7.63 12.96 -17.50
N TRP A 33 -6.38 12.50 -17.51
CA TRP A 33 -5.19 13.34 -17.27
C TRP A 33 -4.58 13.83 -18.60
N THR A 34 -4.37 12.91 -19.55
CA THR A 34 -3.93 13.21 -20.91
C THR A 34 -4.77 12.42 -21.91
N GLU A 35 -4.52 12.56 -23.21
CA GLU A 35 -5.21 11.76 -24.24
C GLU A 35 -4.99 10.25 -24.10
N PHE A 36 -3.90 9.83 -23.45
CA PHE A 36 -3.49 8.43 -23.34
C PHE A 36 -3.39 7.91 -21.91
N GLN A 37 -3.67 8.75 -20.90
CA GLN A 37 -3.56 8.37 -19.50
C GLN A 37 -4.74 8.90 -18.70
N ASP A 38 -5.35 7.98 -17.97
CA ASP A 38 -6.36 8.28 -16.97
C ASP A 38 -5.74 8.23 -15.57
N LEU A 39 -6.20 9.14 -14.73
CA LEU A 39 -6.01 9.10 -13.30
C LEU A 39 -7.06 8.17 -12.70
N HIS A 40 -6.60 7.14 -11.99
CA HIS A 40 -7.46 6.24 -11.22
C HIS A 40 -7.36 6.60 -9.75
N VAL A 41 -8.50 6.75 -9.08
CA VAL A 41 -8.59 7.15 -7.66
C VAL A 41 -9.50 6.20 -6.93
N LEU A 42 -9.10 5.77 -5.73
CA LEU A 42 -9.91 4.96 -4.84
C LEU A 42 -9.74 5.45 -3.40
N VAL A 43 -10.84 5.52 -2.68
CA VAL A 43 -10.87 5.84 -1.26
C VAL A 43 -11.73 4.84 -0.49
N GLN A 44 -11.38 4.60 0.76
CA GLN A 44 -12.09 3.65 1.62
C GLN A 44 -12.03 4.11 3.08
N CYS A 45 -13.12 3.92 3.82
CA CYS A 45 -13.21 4.06 5.26
C CYS A 45 -13.55 2.72 5.91
N ILE A 46 -13.29 2.58 7.21
CA ILE A 46 -13.76 1.42 7.96
C ILE A 46 -15.31 1.42 8.06
N PRO A 47 -15.96 0.25 8.10
CA PRO A 47 -17.43 0.15 8.07
C PRO A 47 -18.13 0.89 9.22
N ASP A 48 -17.54 0.84 10.41
CA ASP A 48 -18.15 1.38 11.65
C ASP A 48 -17.98 2.90 11.80
N LEU A 49 -17.33 3.56 10.82
CA LEU A 49 -17.09 5.00 10.88
C LEU A 49 -18.34 5.79 10.48
N PRO A 50 -18.80 6.76 11.30
CA PRO A 50 -19.88 7.66 10.91
C PRO A 50 -19.58 8.37 9.59
N SER A 51 -20.61 8.71 8.80
CA SER A 51 -20.46 9.36 7.48
C SER A 51 -19.57 10.61 7.54
N GLN A 52 -19.88 11.55 8.44
CA GLN A 52 -19.05 12.73 8.66
C GLN A 52 -17.60 12.39 9.04
N GLY A 53 -17.41 11.32 9.83
CA GLY A 53 -16.08 10.84 10.23
C GLY A 53 -15.28 10.29 9.04
N CYS A 54 -15.96 9.59 8.13
CA CYS A 54 -15.37 9.11 6.89
C CYS A 54 -14.93 10.26 5.98
N LEU A 55 -15.81 11.23 5.71
CA LEU A 55 -15.47 12.38 4.90
C LEU A 55 -14.28 13.15 5.49
N LYS A 56 -14.33 13.43 6.80
CA LYS A 56 -13.27 14.17 7.51
C LYS A 56 -11.92 13.44 7.42
N CYS A 57 -11.91 12.13 7.65
CA CYS A 57 -10.69 11.32 7.55
C CYS A 57 -10.10 11.39 6.14
N LEU A 58 -10.94 11.16 5.13
CA LEU A 58 -10.51 11.16 3.72
C LEU A 58 -9.98 12.53 3.29
N GLN A 59 -10.68 13.62 3.59
CA GLN A 59 -10.20 14.98 3.29
C GLN A 59 -8.86 15.27 3.95
N GLN A 60 -8.66 14.83 5.20
CA GLN A 60 -7.42 15.03 5.92
C GLN A 60 -6.25 14.31 5.22
N ILE A 61 -6.41 13.04 4.87
CA ILE A 61 -5.34 12.26 4.23
C ILE A 61 -5.12 12.65 2.77
N ASN A 62 -6.16 13.09 2.05
CA ASN A 62 -6.06 13.56 0.67
C ASN A 62 -5.13 14.77 0.54
N ASN A 63 -5.17 15.69 1.51
CA ASN A 63 -4.29 16.87 1.56
C ASN A 63 -2.82 16.53 1.82
N GLN A 64 -2.53 15.31 2.28
CA GLN A 64 -1.19 14.83 2.63
C GLN A 64 -0.63 13.84 1.60
N LEU A 65 -1.37 13.57 0.52
CA LEU A 65 -0.90 12.68 -0.53
C LEU A 65 0.35 13.25 -1.24
N PRO A 66 1.31 12.40 -1.64
CA PRO A 66 2.50 12.80 -2.39
C PRO A 66 2.15 13.08 -3.87
N VAL A 67 1.41 14.15 -4.11
CA VAL A 67 0.89 14.55 -5.44
C VAL A 67 1.95 15.12 -6.38
N ASP A 68 3.20 15.21 -5.92
CA ASP A 68 4.39 15.51 -6.72
C ASP A 68 4.93 14.28 -7.47
N LYS A 69 4.37 13.08 -7.22
CA LYS A 69 4.78 11.82 -7.85
C LYS A 69 3.69 11.21 -8.73
N ILE A 70 4.10 10.31 -9.62
CA ILE A 70 3.16 9.44 -10.34
C ILE A 70 2.70 8.37 -9.36
N GLY A 71 1.47 8.54 -8.89
CA GLY A 71 0.86 7.66 -7.89
C GLY A 71 1.17 8.07 -6.46
N GLY A 72 0.28 7.68 -5.56
CA GLY A 72 0.42 7.97 -4.15
C GLY A 72 -0.66 7.27 -3.33
N ARG A 73 -0.26 6.82 -2.14
CA ARG A 73 -1.14 6.14 -1.20
C ARG A 73 -0.89 6.63 0.21
N LEU A 74 -1.97 6.90 0.92
CA LEU A 74 -1.93 7.16 2.36
C LEU A 74 -2.99 6.29 3.04
N ILE A 75 -2.60 5.65 4.15
CA ILE A 75 -3.44 4.77 4.94
C ILE A 75 -3.30 5.20 6.39
N VAL A 76 -4.44 5.38 7.04
CA VAL A 76 -4.54 5.57 8.49
C VAL A 76 -5.56 4.55 9.03
N PRO A 77 -5.66 4.32 10.35
CA PRO A 77 -6.56 3.30 10.89
C PRO A 77 -8.03 3.45 10.47
N SER A 78 -8.49 4.68 10.25
CA SER A 78 -9.89 4.98 9.92
C SER A 78 -10.21 5.01 8.42
N CYS A 79 -9.23 5.30 7.55
CA CYS A 79 -9.46 5.45 6.12
C CYS A 79 -8.17 5.32 5.28
N SER A 80 -8.34 5.14 3.97
CA SER A 80 -7.25 5.06 3.01
C SER A 80 -7.62 5.76 1.70
N SER A 81 -6.60 6.33 1.06
CA SER A 81 -6.69 6.99 -0.24
C SER A 81 -5.54 6.54 -1.12
N ARG A 82 -5.84 6.23 -2.38
CA ARG A 82 -4.84 5.86 -3.39
C ARG A 82 -5.17 6.47 -4.74
N PHE A 83 -4.16 7.03 -5.41
CA PHE A 83 -4.24 7.36 -6.83
C PHE A 83 -3.10 6.71 -7.61
N GLU A 84 -3.35 6.40 -8.87
CA GLU A 84 -2.37 5.86 -9.83
C GLU A 84 -2.71 6.37 -11.25
N LEU A 85 -1.75 6.29 -12.18
CA LEU A 85 -1.99 6.51 -13.62
C LEU A 85 -2.25 5.20 -14.40
N TYR A 86 -2.59 4.13 -13.67
CA TYR A 86 -2.96 2.83 -14.20
C TYR A 86 -4.09 2.25 -13.36
N SER A 87 -4.90 1.38 -13.95
CA SER A 87 -6.01 0.75 -13.23
C SER A 87 -5.50 -0.22 -12.15
N PHE A 88 -6.02 -0.09 -10.94
CA PHE A 88 -5.64 -0.93 -9.78
C PHE A 88 -6.86 -1.46 -8.99
N TYR A 89 -8.06 -1.24 -9.50
CA TYR A 89 -9.31 -1.77 -8.98
C TYR A 89 -10.17 -2.33 -10.10
N ASN A 90 -11.09 -3.22 -9.76
CA ASN A 90 -12.02 -3.78 -10.72
C ASN A 90 -13.13 -2.76 -11.03
N GLU A 91 -13.03 -2.10 -12.18
CA GLU A 91 -13.99 -1.09 -12.64
C GLU A 91 -15.42 -1.64 -12.80
N SER A 92 -15.59 -2.94 -13.08
CA SER A 92 -16.91 -3.56 -13.16
C SER A 92 -17.55 -3.78 -11.79
N ALA A 93 -16.74 -3.87 -10.73
CA ALA A 93 -17.22 -4.07 -9.36
C ALA A 93 -17.51 -2.75 -8.64
N VAL A 94 -16.82 -1.68 -9.03
CA VAL A 94 -17.03 -0.32 -8.53
C VAL A 94 -17.87 0.39 -9.57
N GLY A 95 -19.20 0.37 -9.43
CA GLY A 95 -20.11 1.00 -10.39
C GLY A 95 -19.83 2.49 -10.57
N THR A 96 -18.82 2.83 -11.38
CA THR A 96 -18.38 4.19 -11.62
C THR A 96 -19.42 4.89 -12.49
N PRO A 97 -19.83 6.12 -12.16
CA PRO A 97 -20.49 6.99 -13.11
C PRO A 97 -19.47 7.31 -14.22
N GLN A 98 -19.51 6.55 -15.32
CA GLN A 98 -18.78 6.86 -16.53
C GLN A 98 -19.19 8.27 -17.00
N PRO A 99 -18.27 9.12 -17.49
CA PRO A 99 -18.65 10.36 -18.15
C PRO A 99 -19.63 10.00 -19.28
N GLN A 100 -20.87 10.51 -19.18
CA GLN A 100 -21.91 10.29 -20.17
C GLN A 100 -21.41 10.84 -21.51
N LEU A 101 -21.01 9.95 -22.42
CA LEU A 101 -21.04 10.26 -23.84
C LEU A 101 -22.47 10.04 -24.31
N ASP A 102 -23.04 11.07 -24.90
CA ASP A 102 -24.38 11.12 -25.46
C ASP A 102 -24.69 9.94 -26.42
N ALA A 103 -25.95 9.53 -26.38
CA ALA A 103 -26.72 8.75 -27.36
C ALA A 103 -26.27 7.31 -27.66
N SER A 104 -27.01 6.33 -27.10
CA SER A 104 -27.06 4.96 -27.63
C SER A 104 -28.01 4.87 -28.85
N PRO A 105 -27.58 4.33 -30.01
CA PRO A 105 -28.48 3.81 -31.03
C PRO A 105 -28.95 2.38 -30.68
N PRO A 106 -30.05 1.88 -31.29
CA PRO A 106 -30.66 0.61 -30.90
C PRO A 106 -29.81 -0.62 -31.25
N LEU A 107 -29.97 -1.63 -30.39
CA LEU A 107 -29.25 -2.91 -30.33
C LEU A 107 -29.43 -3.77 -31.60
N PRO A 108 -28.35 -4.35 -32.20
CA PRO A 108 -28.46 -5.44 -33.17
C PRO A 108 -28.50 -6.84 -32.50
N PRO A 109 -28.99 -7.88 -33.21
CA PRO A 109 -29.27 -9.23 -32.69
C PRO A 109 -28.01 -10.06 -32.32
N PRO A 110 -28.17 -11.14 -31.52
CA PRO A 110 -27.06 -11.81 -30.83
C PRO A 110 -26.12 -12.61 -31.76
N PRO A 111 -24.79 -12.64 -31.52
CA PRO A 111 -23.86 -13.49 -32.25
C PRO A 111 -23.78 -14.92 -31.69
N ILE A 112 -23.50 -15.85 -32.61
CA ILE A 112 -23.32 -17.31 -32.47
C ILE A 112 -22.07 -17.65 -31.60
N PRO A 113 -22.03 -18.80 -30.90
CA PRO A 113 -20.91 -19.16 -30.02
C PRO A 113 -19.61 -19.44 -30.78
N ILE A 114 -18.51 -18.79 -30.37
CA ILE A 114 -17.14 -19.08 -30.80
C ILE A 114 -16.44 -19.89 -29.69
N PRO A 115 -15.63 -20.92 -29.99
CA PRO A 115 -14.92 -21.68 -28.97
C PRO A 115 -13.77 -20.88 -28.35
N SER A 116 -13.64 -20.95 -27.03
CA SER A 116 -12.56 -20.37 -26.25
C SER A 116 -11.20 -21.05 -26.52
N PRO A 117 -10.07 -20.31 -26.52
CA PRO A 117 -8.73 -20.90 -26.57
C PRO A 117 -8.37 -21.60 -25.25
N PRO A 118 -7.42 -22.54 -25.25
CA PRO A 118 -7.12 -23.37 -24.08
C PRO A 118 -6.51 -22.55 -22.93
N PRO A 119 -6.70 -23.00 -21.67
CA PRO A 119 -6.23 -22.28 -20.49
C PRO A 119 -4.70 -22.16 -20.50
N GLY A 120 -4.21 -20.93 -20.38
CA GLY A 120 -2.81 -20.66 -20.07
C GLY A 120 -2.45 -21.23 -18.71
N GLU A 121 -1.39 -22.02 -18.70
CA GLU A 121 -0.81 -22.72 -17.56
C GLU A 121 -0.50 -21.76 -16.40
N GLY A 122 -1.34 -21.82 -15.36
CA GLY A 122 -1.16 -21.03 -14.14
C GLY A 122 0.06 -21.52 -13.37
N ARG A 123 1.15 -20.74 -13.38
CA ARG A 123 2.34 -21.05 -12.57
C ARG A 123 1.96 -21.05 -11.09
N ASN A 124 2.01 -22.24 -10.51
CA ASN A 124 1.55 -22.61 -9.17
C ASN A 124 2.21 -21.71 -8.09
N SER A 125 1.38 -21.01 -7.31
CA SER A 125 1.76 -20.12 -6.21
C SER A 125 2.78 -20.76 -5.24
N SER A 126 2.70 -22.08 -5.04
CA SER A 126 3.65 -22.85 -4.22
C SER A 126 5.09 -22.79 -4.70
N VAL A 127 5.35 -22.72 -6.01
CA VAL A 127 6.71 -22.64 -6.57
C VAL A 127 7.33 -21.28 -6.28
N ILE A 128 6.53 -20.21 -6.35
CA ILE A 128 6.98 -18.85 -6.05
C ILE A 128 7.25 -18.70 -4.54
N ILE A 129 6.37 -19.24 -3.68
CA ILE A 129 6.57 -19.22 -2.22
C ILE A 129 7.84 -19.99 -1.84
N ILE A 130 8.02 -21.21 -2.37
CA ILE A 130 9.22 -22.03 -2.09
C ILE A 130 10.50 -21.33 -2.58
N ALA A 131 10.45 -20.73 -3.78
CA ALA A 131 11.59 -20.01 -4.36
C ALA A 131 12.02 -18.76 -3.56
N VAL A 132 11.11 -18.15 -2.78
CA VAL A 132 11.43 -16.99 -1.92
C VAL A 132 11.80 -17.42 -0.50
N VAL A 133 11.11 -18.41 0.06
CA VAL A 133 11.33 -18.85 1.44
C VAL A 133 12.70 -19.50 1.61
N ILE A 134 13.14 -20.34 0.68
CA ILE A 134 14.43 -21.04 0.80
C ILE A 134 15.62 -20.06 0.83
N PRO A 135 15.76 -19.09 -0.10
CA PRO A 135 16.86 -18.12 -0.04
C PRO A 135 16.84 -17.29 1.25
N VAL A 136 15.66 -16.89 1.73
CA VAL A 136 15.50 -16.09 2.93
C VAL A 136 15.94 -16.87 4.18
N THR A 137 15.47 -18.11 4.34
CA THR A 137 15.87 -18.93 5.50
C THR A 137 17.37 -19.23 5.51
N VAL A 138 17.96 -19.58 4.36
CA VAL A 138 19.40 -19.81 4.24
C VAL A 138 20.18 -18.53 4.59
N PHE A 139 19.76 -17.37 4.08
CA PHE A 139 20.41 -16.09 4.38
C PHE A 139 20.35 -15.75 5.89
N PHE A 140 19.20 -15.92 6.53
CA PHE A 140 19.07 -15.70 7.98
C PHE A 140 19.96 -16.63 8.80
N LEU A 141 20.04 -17.92 8.44
CA LEU A 141 20.92 -18.88 9.12
C LEU A 141 22.40 -18.52 8.96
N LEU A 142 22.82 -18.10 7.77
CA LEU A 142 24.19 -17.64 7.52
C LEU A 142 24.54 -16.39 8.34
N LEU A 143 23.62 -15.42 8.44
CA LEU A 143 23.81 -14.25 9.28
C LEU A 143 23.97 -14.63 10.75
N LEU A 144 23.10 -15.49 11.29
CA LEU A 144 23.18 -15.95 12.68
C LEU A 144 24.49 -16.71 12.96
N ALA A 145 24.91 -17.59 12.05
CA ALA A 145 26.19 -18.30 12.14
C ALA A 145 27.38 -17.32 12.12
N PHE A 146 27.33 -16.30 11.26
CA PHE A 146 28.37 -15.29 11.15
C PHE A 146 28.46 -14.37 12.37
N PHE A 147 27.31 -13.90 12.87
CA PHE A 147 27.26 -13.08 14.09
C PHE A 147 27.70 -13.88 15.31
N SER A 148 27.26 -15.14 15.45
CA SER A 148 27.71 -16.00 16.54
C SER A 148 29.20 -16.33 16.44
N PHE A 149 29.75 -16.57 15.24
CA PHE A 149 31.19 -16.74 15.03
C PHE A 149 31.97 -15.48 15.41
N ARG A 150 31.50 -14.29 15.01
CA ARG A 150 32.12 -13.03 15.40
C ARG A 150 32.02 -12.75 16.90
N ALA A 151 30.89 -13.06 17.52
CA ALA A 151 30.71 -12.93 18.96
C ALA A 151 31.62 -13.91 19.72
N LYS A 152 31.71 -15.16 19.28
CA LYS A 152 32.64 -16.16 19.83
C LYS A 152 34.10 -15.74 19.64
N ARG A 153 34.48 -15.23 18.46
CA ARG A 153 35.84 -14.72 18.21
C ARG A 153 36.16 -13.52 19.09
N LYS A 154 35.22 -12.59 19.28
CA LYS A 154 35.39 -11.46 20.22
C LYS A 154 35.56 -11.97 21.65
N ARG A 155 34.77 -12.95 22.10
CA ARG A 155 34.91 -13.55 23.43
C ARG A 155 36.23 -14.29 23.62
N VAL A 156 36.68 -15.07 22.64
CA VAL A 156 37.97 -15.78 22.69
C VAL A 156 39.15 -14.79 22.71
N VAL A 157 39.08 -13.70 21.93
CA VAL A 157 40.09 -12.63 21.97
C VAL A 157 40.06 -11.89 23.33
N TYR A 158 38.89 -11.70 23.94
CA TYR A 158 38.75 -11.07 25.26
C TYR A 158 39.20 -11.98 26.42
N GLU A 159 39.05 -13.31 26.29
CA GLU A 159 39.57 -14.27 27.29
C GLU A 159 41.07 -14.53 27.17
N THR A 160 41.70 -14.20 26.02
CA THR A 160 43.14 -14.48 25.78
C THR A 160 44.07 -13.29 26.11
N GLU A 161 43.56 -12.14 26.54
CA GLU A 161 44.38 -11.03 27.08
C GLU A 161 44.24 -10.93 28.61
N PRO A 162 45.35 -10.90 29.39
CA PRO A 162 45.36 -11.22 30.81
C PRO A 162 45.18 -9.99 31.72
N LEU A 163 44.50 -10.19 32.85
CA LEU A 163 44.68 -9.53 34.16
C LEU A 163 45.51 -8.21 34.19
N ALA A 164 44.95 -7.07 33.76
CA ALA A 164 45.48 -5.75 34.16
C ALA A 164 44.54 -4.58 33.77
N ARG A 165 43.44 -4.37 34.49
CA ARG A 165 43.02 -3.03 34.93
C ARG A 165 41.83 -3.12 35.89
N GLU A 166 42.17 -3.16 37.16
CA GLU A 166 41.32 -2.54 38.18
C GLU A 166 41.38 -1.03 37.95
N GLY A 167 40.21 -0.40 37.84
CA GLY A 167 40.08 1.01 37.49
C GLY A 167 38.61 1.39 37.48
N ASP A 168 38.16 1.80 38.65
CA ASP A 168 36.89 2.41 39.03
C ASP A 168 36.32 3.39 37.98
N ASP A 169 34.99 3.35 37.80
CA ASP A 169 34.12 4.52 37.78
C ASP A 169 32.66 4.09 37.50
N ILE A 170 31.86 4.12 38.58
CA ILE A 170 30.40 4.03 38.54
C ILE A 170 29.87 5.30 37.87
N THR A 171 29.14 5.18 36.75
CA THR A 171 28.16 6.21 36.36
C THR A 171 26.90 5.59 35.75
N THR A 172 25.81 5.82 36.48
CA THR A 172 24.41 5.46 36.30
C THR A 172 23.79 5.86 34.95
N ALA A 173 23.07 4.91 34.33
CA ALA A 173 21.81 5.06 33.59
C ALA A 173 21.28 3.65 33.29
N GLY A 174 20.05 3.21 33.48
CA GLY A 174 18.79 3.76 34.00
C GLY A 174 17.78 2.62 33.78
N SER A 175 17.22 2.05 34.85
CA SER A 175 16.39 0.85 34.77
C SER A 175 14.95 1.21 34.37
N LEU A 176 14.50 0.73 33.22
CA LEU A 176 13.10 0.82 32.76
C LEU A 176 12.24 -0.18 33.54
N GLN A 177 11.45 0.30 34.49
CA GLN A 177 10.22 -0.37 34.91
C GLN A 177 9.06 0.59 34.69
N PHE A 178 8.14 0.18 33.81
CA PHE A 178 6.85 0.83 33.62
C PHE A 178 5.87 0.26 34.65
N ASP A 179 5.33 1.13 35.49
CA ASP A 179 4.15 0.84 36.29
C ASP A 179 2.92 1.25 35.49
N PHE A 180 1.99 0.31 35.27
CA PHE A 180 0.74 0.56 34.57
C PHE A 180 -0.33 1.04 35.55
N LYS A 181 -0.99 2.14 35.21
CA LYS A 181 -2.36 2.41 35.64
C LYS A 181 -3.23 2.74 34.44
#